data_AF-A0A1Z4BKC8-F1
#
_entry.id   AF-A0A1Z4BKC8-F1
#
_cell.length_a   1.000
_cell.length_b   1.000
_cell.length_c   1.000
_cell.angle_alpha   90.00
_cell.angle_beta   90.00
_cell.angle_gamma   90.00
#
_symmetry.space_group_name_H-M   'P 1'
#
loop_
_entity.id
_entity.type
_entity.pdbx_description
1 polymer ?
#
loop_
_entity_poly.entity_id
_entity_poly.type
_entity_poly.pdbx_seq_one_letter_code
_entity_poly.pdbx_strand_id
1 'polypeptide(L)'
;MNDYVKISGFEKIEGVEILYLQKTEKYDFFKIVNAQKPLLATKGGVVEDGCFIITPEGDMFFSVQYHLDIEGWRNQLKRSAELLHILVGWIDKESFILSDGRSYLLRECKVTTDFKNHHKG
;
A
#
# COMPACT_ATOMS: atom_id res chain seq x y z
N MET A 1 -19.17 20.39 3.67
CA MET A 1 -19.08 19.45 2.53
C MET A 1 -18.04 18.43 2.97
N ASN A 2 -18.44 17.20 3.29
CA ASN A 2 -17.47 16.15 3.60
C ASN A 2 -16.81 15.76 2.29
N ASP A 3 -15.59 16.23 2.07
CA ASP A 3 -14.75 15.75 0.98
C ASP A 3 -14.54 14.25 1.22
N TYR A 4 -15.23 13.41 0.45
CA TYR A 4 -15.03 11.98 0.48
C TYR A 4 -13.60 11.72 0.01
N VAL A 5 -12.67 11.47 0.94
CA VAL A 5 -11.31 11.05 0.61
C VAL A 5 -11.43 9.74 -0.16
N LYS A 6 -11.06 9.76 -1.45
CA LYS A 6 -11.09 8.57 -2.30
C LYS A 6 -10.08 7.56 -1.75
N ILE A 7 -10.57 6.38 -1.38
CA ILE A 7 -9.72 5.27 -0.93
C ILE A 7 -9.26 4.49 -2.16
N SER A 8 -7.96 4.48 -2.42
CA SER A 8 -7.39 3.76 -3.55
C SER A 8 -7.56 2.25 -3.41
N GLY A 9 -8.04 1.60 -4.47
CA GLY A 9 -8.31 0.15 -4.45
C GLY A 9 -9.65 -0.24 -3.82
N PHE A 10 -10.47 0.71 -3.37
CA PHE A 10 -11.86 0.42 -2.98
C PHE A 10 -12.71 0.04 -4.20
N GLU A 11 -12.61 0.82 -5.28
CA GLU A 11 -13.14 0.45 -6.59
C GLU A 11 -12.07 -0.25 -7.41
N LYS A 12 -12.42 -1.38 -8.01
CA LYS A 12 -11.51 -2.12 -8.90
C LYS A 12 -11.44 -1.45 -10.27
N ILE A 13 -10.23 -1.24 -10.76
CA ILE A 13 -9.96 -0.74 -12.12
C ILE A 13 -9.36 -1.89 -12.92
N GLU A 14 -9.88 -2.14 -14.12
CA GLU A 14 -9.39 -3.22 -14.97
C GLU A 14 -7.90 -3.00 -15.33
N GLY A 15 -7.10 -4.07 -15.20
CA GLY A 15 -5.67 -4.03 -15.53
C GLY A 15 -4.77 -3.33 -14.51
N VAL A 16 -5.33 -2.93 -13.36
CA VAL A 16 -4.62 -2.24 -12.27
C VAL A 16 -4.90 -2.94 -10.95
N GLU A 17 -3.86 -3.06 -10.11
CA GLU A 17 -4.02 -3.45 -8.72
C GLU A 17 -3.35 -2.45 -7.79
N ILE A 18 -3.93 -2.33 -6.58
CA ILE A 18 -3.43 -1.49 -5.50
C ILE A 18 -2.99 -2.39 -4.35
N LEU A 19 -1.81 -2.12 -3.81
CA LEU A 19 -1.37 -2.61 -2.51
C LEU A 19 -1.00 -1.44 -1.62
N TYR A 20 -0.99 -1.68 -0.33
CA TYR A 20 -0.54 -0.72 0.68
C TYR A 20 0.75 -1.24 1.32
N LEU A 21 1.81 -0.44 1.33
CA LEU A 21 3.08 -0.79 1.96
C LEU A 21 3.20 -0.06 3.29
N GLN A 22 3.64 -0.76 4.34
CA GLN A 22 3.85 -0.13 5.64
C GLN A 22 4.91 0.96 5.52
N LYS A 23 4.58 2.16 5.98
CA LYS A 23 5.50 3.29 6.06
C LYS A 23 6.47 3.03 7.21
N THR A 24 7.76 3.19 6.93
CA THR A 24 8.83 3.13 7.93
C THR A 24 9.78 4.31 7.74
N GLU A 25 10.56 4.63 8.76
CA GLU A 25 11.65 5.62 8.63
C GLU A 25 12.89 5.05 7.92
N LYS A 26 12.99 3.71 7.84
CA LYS A 26 14.21 3.01 7.38
C LYS A 26 14.26 2.80 5.88
N TYR A 27 13.10 2.68 5.23
CA TYR A 27 12.98 2.30 3.83
C TYR A 27 12.00 3.23 3.11
N ASP A 28 12.47 3.82 2.02
CA ASP A 28 11.60 4.51 1.06
C ASP A 28 10.99 3.50 0.06
N PHE A 29 10.09 4.01 -0.78
CA PHE A 29 9.43 3.24 -1.83
C PHE A 29 10.42 2.48 -2.73
N PHE A 30 11.47 3.15 -3.22
CA PHE A 30 12.43 2.53 -4.12
C PHE A 30 13.18 1.38 -3.47
N LYS A 31 13.58 1.53 -2.21
CA LYS A 31 14.26 0.49 -1.45
C LYS A 31 13.34 -0.71 -1.19
N ILE A 32 12.06 -0.46 -0.90
CA ILE A 32 11.08 -1.54 -0.76
C ILE A 32 10.92 -2.28 -2.10
N VAL A 33 10.61 -1.60 -3.20
CA VAL A 33 10.40 -2.26 -4.50
C VAL A 33 11.62 -3.08 -4.93
N ASN A 34 12.84 -2.63 -4.65
CA ASN A 34 14.08 -3.27 -5.11
C ASN A 34 14.72 -4.28 -4.14
N ALA A 35 14.09 -4.56 -2.99
CA ALA A 35 14.66 -5.49 -2.00
C ALA A 35 14.71 -6.94 -2.52
N GLN A 36 13.63 -7.43 -3.13
CA GLN A 36 13.61 -8.72 -3.81
C GLN A 36 14.41 -8.62 -5.13
N LYS A 37 15.42 -9.48 -5.29
CA LYS A 37 16.19 -9.65 -6.54
C LYS A 37 16.31 -11.12 -6.93
N PRO A 38 16.27 -11.45 -8.24
CA PRO A 38 16.01 -10.55 -9.37
C PRO A 38 14.57 -10.01 -9.37
N LEU A 39 14.31 -8.99 -10.20
CA LEU A 39 12.96 -8.45 -10.41
C LEU A 39 12.04 -9.56 -10.90
N LEU A 40 10.92 -9.78 -10.20
CA LEU A 40 9.95 -10.83 -10.56
C LEU A 40 8.98 -10.38 -11.65
N ALA A 41 8.64 -9.09 -11.70
CA ALA A 41 7.82 -8.53 -12.76
C ALA A 41 8.60 -8.43 -14.07
N THR A 42 7.94 -8.80 -15.17
CA THR A 42 8.53 -8.85 -16.51
C THR A 42 8.07 -7.70 -17.40
N LYS A 43 6.97 -7.02 -17.05
CA LYS A 43 6.39 -5.89 -17.79
C LYS A 43 5.62 -4.94 -16.89
N GLY A 44 5.40 -3.71 -17.37
CA GLY A 44 4.64 -2.68 -16.64
C GLY A 44 5.47 -1.92 -15.63
N GLY A 45 4.79 -1.33 -14.65
CA GLY A 45 5.40 -0.49 -13.64
C GLY A 45 4.61 -0.50 -12.34
N VAL A 46 5.27 -0.01 -11.29
CA VAL A 46 4.71 0.26 -9.98
C VAL A 46 5.04 1.70 -9.60
N VAL A 47 4.07 2.43 -9.04
CA VAL A 47 4.22 3.82 -8.59
C VAL A 47 3.52 4.03 -7.26
N GLU A 48 3.97 5.01 -6.48
CA GLU A 48 3.19 5.52 -5.34
C GLU A 48 1.92 6.21 -5.87
N ASP A 49 0.80 5.93 -5.21
CA ASP A 49 -0.53 6.40 -5.64
C ASP A 49 -1.09 7.50 -4.70
N GLY A 50 -0.40 7.79 -3.59
CA GLY A 50 -0.64 8.99 -2.77
C GLY A 50 -1.80 8.88 -1.78
N CYS A 51 -2.39 7.70 -1.61
CA CYS A 51 -3.37 7.42 -0.55
C CYS A 51 -2.67 6.79 0.66
N PHE A 52 -3.03 7.23 1.86
CA PHE A 52 -2.51 6.67 3.10
C PHE A 52 -3.64 6.12 3.96
N ILE A 53 -3.41 4.95 4.57
CA ILE A 53 -4.29 4.35 5.57
C ILE A 53 -3.53 4.26 6.89
N ILE A 54 -4.13 4.76 7.95
CA ILE A 54 -3.65 4.62 9.34
C ILE A 54 -4.63 3.72 10.08
N THR A 55 -4.13 2.60 10.58
CA THR A 55 -4.89 1.63 11.38
C THR A 55 -5.28 2.21 12.75
N PRO A 56 -6.26 1.64 13.45
CA PRO A 56 -6.59 2.01 14.83
C PRO A 56 -5.41 1.96 15.81
N GLU A 57 -4.43 1.08 15.55
CA GLU A 57 -3.20 0.94 16.34
C GLU A 57 -2.11 1.95 15.96
N GLY A 58 -2.32 2.75 14.92
CA GLY A 58 -1.39 3.79 14.48
C GLY A 58 -0.39 3.34 13.42
N ASP A 59 -0.42 2.07 12.98
CA ASP A 59 0.37 1.63 11.83
C ASP A 59 -0.08 2.37 10.57
N MET A 60 0.89 2.95 9.85
CA MET A 60 0.64 3.74 8.65
C MET A 60 1.08 3.00 7.40
N PHE A 61 0.27 3.10 6.35
CA PHE A 61 0.53 2.48 5.06
C PHE A 61 0.29 3.47 3.93
N PHE A 62 1.08 3.36 2.86
CA PHE A 62 0.92 4.16 1.64
C PHE A 62 0.56 3.28 0.44
N SER A 63 -0.33 3.77 -0.41
CA SER A 63 -0.79 3.04 -1.59
C SER A 63 0.27 3.02 -2.68
N VAL A 64 0.37 1.87 -3.34
CA VAL A 64 1.12 1.69 -4.58
C VAL A 64 0.20 1.09 -5.63
N GLN A 65 0.28 1.62 -6.84
CA GLN A 65 -0.45 1.15 -8.00
C GLN A 65 0.50 0.43 -8.95
N TYR A 66 0.07 -0.70 -9.50
CA TYR A 66 0.83 -1.42 -10.52
C TYR A 66 -0.07 -2.03 -11.61
N HIS A 67 0.52 -2.25 -12.78
CA HIS A 67 -0.20 -2.64 -13.99
C HIS A 67 0.60 -3.58 -14.90
N LEU A 68 -0.08 -4.17 -15.89
CA LEU A 68 0.43 -5.17 -16.87
C LEU A 68 0.83 -6.53 -16.27
N ASP A 69 1.94 -6.62 -15.52
CA ASP A 69 2.34 -7.87 -14.85
C ASP A 69 1.85 -7.89 -13.41
N ILE A 70 0.53 -8.00 -13.24
CA ILE A 70 -0.11 -7.91 -11.92
C ILE A 70 0.48 -8.95 -10.96
N GLU A 71 0.64 -10.21 -11.39
CA GLU A 71 1.18 -11.25 -10.53
C GLU A 71 2.67 -11.04 -10.21
N GLY A 72 3.47 -10.66 -11.20
CA GLY A 72 4.88 -10.36 -11.01
C GLY A 72 5.10 -9.20 -10.03
N TRP A 73 4.35 -8.10 -10.19
CA TRP A 73 4.43 -6.95 -9.28
C TRP A 73 3.91 -7.27 -7.89
N ARG A 74 2.77 -7.97 -7.76
CA ARG A 74 2.25 -8.40 -6.46
C ARG A 74 3.28 -9.23 -5.69
N ASN A 75 3.89 -10.20 -6.37
CA ASN A 75 4.90 -11.08 -5.77
C ASN A 75 6.19 -10.32 -5.45
N GLN A 76 6.60 -9.38 -6.30
CA GLN A 76 7.75 -8.51 -6.04
C GLN A 76 7.55 -7.73 -4.73
N LEU A 77 6.40 -7.07 -4.59
CA LEU A 77 6.08 -6.23 -3.43
C LEU A 77 5.98 -7.06 -2.15
N LYS A 78 5.27 -8.20 -2.17
CA LYS A 78 5.12 -9.06 -1.00
C LYS A 78 6.46 -9.65 -0.53
N ARG A 79 7.28 -10.20 -1.43
CA ARG A 79 8.60 -10.75 -1.05
C ARG A 79 9.56 -9.68 -0.57
N SER A 80 9.56 -8.51 -1.22
CA SER A 80 10.33 -7.37 -0.74
C SER A 80 9.93 -6.96 0.68
N ALA A 81 8.63 -6.90 0.96
CA ALA A 81 8.14 -6.56 2.29
C ALA A 81 8.55 -7.60 3.34
N GLU A 82 8.43 -8.89 3.02
CA GLU A 82 8.89 -10.00 3.86
C GLU A 82 10.40 -9.89 4.18
N LEU A 83 11.25 -9.66 3.17
CA LEU A 83 12.70 -9.49 3.35
C LEU A 83 13.07 -8.29 4.23
N LEU A 84 12.24 -7.25 4.20
CA LEU A 84 12.45 -6.03 4.98
C LEU A 84 11.74 -6.06 6.34
N HIS A 85 11.01 -7.14 6.65
CA HIS A 85 10.18 -7.29 7.84
C HIS A 85 9.15 -6.15 8.00
N ILE A 86 8.52 -5.74 6.90
CA ILE A 86 7.43 -4.77 6.90
C ILE A 86 6.13 -5.43 6.40
N LEU A 87 5.00 -4.83 6.73
CA LEU A 87 3.70 -5.36 6.36
C LEU A 87 3.20 -4.83 5.01
N VAL A 88 2.36 -5.64 4.37
CA VAL A 88 1.58 -5.26 3.19
C VAL A 88 0.10 -5.31 3.54
N GLY A 89 -0.66 -4.32 3.13
CA GLY A 89 -2.10 -4.29 3.24
C GLY A 89 -2.80 -4.31 1.88
N TRP A 90 -4.05 -4.74 1.85
CA TRP A 90 -4.95 -4.64 0.70
C TRP A 90 -6.39 -4.44 1.15
N ILE A 91 -7.22 -3.94 0.25
CA ILE A 91 -8.65 -3.76 0.51
C ILE A 91 -9.39 -4.97 -0.04
N ASP A 92 -10.25 -5.56 0.80
CA ASP A 92 -11.29 -6.49 0.38
C ASP A 92 -12.63 -5.99 0.91
N LYS A 93 -13.51 -5.58 -0.02
CA LYS A 93 -14.79 -4.95 0.27
C LYS A 93 -14.62 -3.73 1.19
N GLU A 94 -15.13 -3.80 2.41
CA GLU A 94 -15.09 -2.73 3.41
C GLU A 94 -13.95 -2.91 4.43
N SER A 95 -13.06 -3.88 4.20
CA SER A 95 -11.99 -4.21 5.13
C SER A 95 -10.61 -3.90 4.55
N PHE A 96 -9.73 -3.39 5.40
CA PHE A 96 -8.30 -3.31 5.17
C PHE A 96 -7.62 -4.50 5.86
N ILE A 97 -7.06 -5.40 5.05
CA ILE A 97 -6.45 -6.65 5.51
C ILE A 97 -4.93 -6.52 5.42
N LEU A 98 -4.24 -6.93 6.48
CA LEU A 98 -2.78 -6.94 6.56
C LEU A 98 -2.21 -8.35 6.33
N SER A 99 -0.96 -8.39 5.86
CA SER A 99 -0.22 -9.63 5.58
C SER A 99 0.04 -10.51 6.81
N ASP A 100 -0.09 -9.96 8.02
CA ASP A 100 0.01 -10.69 9.29
C ASP A 100 -1.33 -11.29 9.77
N GLY A 101 -2.41 -11.10 9.00
CA GLY A 101 -3.74 -11.62 9.30
C GLY A 101 -4.65 -10.66 10.08
N ARG A 102 -4.15 -9.47 10.49
CA ARG A 102 -5.02 -8.43 11.04
C ARG A 102 -5.97 -7.90 9.97
N SER A 103 -7.17 -7.50 10.39
CA SER A 103 -8.21 -6.96 9.52
C SER A 103 -8.97 -5.85 10.24
N TYR A 104 -9.19 -4.75 9.54
CA TYR A 104 -9.85 -3.55 10.07
C TYR A 104 -10.99 -3.15 9.16
N LEU A 105 -12.09 -2.66 9.73
CA LEU A 105 -13.09 -2.02 8.90
C LEU A 105 -12.54 -0.67 8.44
N LEU A 106 -12.69 -0.33 7.16
CA LEU A 106 -12.16 0.92 6.61
C LEU A 106 -12.70 2.16 7.33
N ARG A 107 -13.92 2.10 7.87
CA ARG A 107 -14.53 3.17 8.69
C ARG A 107 -13.83 3.42 10.03
N GLU A 108 -13.03 2.46 10.49
CA GLU A 108 -12.24 2.55 11.73
C GLU A 108 -10.82 3.05 11.44
N CYS A 109 -10.40 3.00 10.18
CA CYS A 109 -9.12 3.55 9.74
C CYS A 109 -9.23 5.04 9.42
N LYS A 110 -8.12 5.76 9.58
CA LYS A 110 -7.99 7.13 9.05
C LYS A 110 -7.38 7.07 7.66
N VAL A 111 -8.05 7.67 6.69
CA VAL A 111 -7.57 7.79 5.30
C VAL A 111 -7.20 9.24 5.00
N THR A 112 -6.03 9.47 4.38
CA THR A 112 -5.60 10.82 3.95
C THR A 112 -4.82 10.77 2.64
N THR A 113 -4.88 11.86 1.88
CA THR A 113 -4.03 12.12 0.69
C THR A 113 -3.05 13.26 0.93
N ASP A 114 -3.14 13.96 2.06
CA ASP A 114 -2.24 15.06 2.42
C ASP A 114 -1.27 14.61 3.52
N PHE A 115 -0.10 14.13 3.11
CA PHE A 115 0.99 13.82 4.04
C PHE A 115 2.03 14.95 4.18
N LYS A 116 1.80 16.13 3.57
CA LYS A 116 2.74 17.25 3.68
C LYS A 116 2.74 17.93 5.07
N ASN A 117 1.87 17.52 5.99
CA ASN A 117 1.59 18.27 7.23
C ASN A 117 1.80 17.51 8.56
N HIS A 118 2.48 16.36 8.62
CA HIS A 118 2.73 15.64 9.90
C HIS A 118 4.16 15.75 10.47
N HIS A 119 5.01 16.64 9.93
CA HIS A 119 6.35 16.94 10.46
C HIS A 119 6.46 18.31 11.17
N LYS A 120 5.39 18.79 11.83
CA LYS A 120 5.48 19.91 12.77
C LYS A 120 4.67 19.62 14.03
N GLY A 121 5.36 19.12 15.03
CA GLY A 121 4.95 19.00 16.43
C GLY A 121 6.21 18.90 17.26
#